data_AF-A0A970Q144-F1
#
_entry.id   AF-A0A970Q144-F1
#
_cell.length_a   1.000
_cell.length_b   1.000
_cell.length_c   1.000
_cell.angle_alpha   90.00
_cell.angle_beta   90.00
_cell.angle_gamma   90.00
#
_symmetry.space_group_name_H-M   'P 1'
#
loop_
_entity.id
_entity.type
_entity.pdbx_description
1 polymer ?
#
loop_
_entity_poly.entity_id
_entity_poly.type
_entity_poly.pdbx_seq_one_letter_code
_entity_poly.pdbx_strand_id
1 'polypeptide(L)'
;MKRLLTLTLTIICLLTAPAYAIILDDTNAHWMTGVHTDGINNDAYDQAEMLKQLGLFMGTPNGFELERNMTRAEAAVMLVRFLGAEEKVRAGNWAHPFHDVPAWVDKYVGWLYQSGLTKGISSSQYGAQKNTTLEQYAIFLSRAVSGNDDWQGNGIASAEEVKLWDEDNRFFSRGAAVGLSTRALSLTYTKNDNWTYSMAQYLIDKGVFSVQDLLQAAWEVLPPVYKYLDDEDRLYNTIAGVAVAKTDMGGLVHLSATDSSLPYFYASRQEGQYTQLYQIDCKSMESNLISSRVLPSGDSWAYTYAGSISGRDYLFEHSYSQNRINLLQYREGQLLTLLSDFKFQNDEVHPSWNVNYFIAEGSILIAGKDQYYLLDQKGLNSHTYPEGTQVLGFDGISLLTQQLNPEDIIIDCIQAADGSTLDSYSVKQDTAQEYFYRSLDYSQATYNGKLFYGEAGLYLLEAESHRLKQITALPTLDLTTLRNDQRYIILTHDPGQRLPGFNRNGGDQIVIIEYDDSERVLLDNNPAHGIAIAGFLNYGMGSAVAFYSAADVGMQHFNVYHYILLPSFDQATGSYDEKQPQIVVDSYTAGRPEMESPGYEQSYMEKEQARLNALGYGNQ
;
A
#
# COMPACT_ATOMS: atom_id res chain seq x y z
N MET A 1 -29.25 -10.68 47.18
CA MET A 1 -27.83 -11.02 47.45
C MET A 1 -27.26 -11.50 46.12
N LYS A 2 -26.55 -10.63 45.40
CA LYS A 2 -25.07 -10.59 45.32
C LYS A 2 -24.53 -11.88 44.66
N ARG A 3 -24.16 -11.80 43.36
CA ARG A 3 -22.80 -11.45 42.85
C ARG A 3 -21.86 -12.63 43.08
N LEU A 4 -21.04 -13.17 42.18
CA LEU A 4 -20.12 -12.66 41.14
C LEU A 4 -19.56 -13.99 40.55
N LEU A 5 -19.25 -14.24 39.28
CA LEU A 5 -18.15 -13.71 38.47
C LEU A 5 -18.22 -14.51 37.15
N THR A 6 -18.62 -13.87 36.06
CA THR A 6 -18.42 -14.39 34.70
C THR A 6 -17.04 -13.88 34.29
N LEU A 7 -16.09 -14.78 34.09
CA LEU A 7 -14.74 -14.45 33.65
C LEU A 7 -14.79 -14.13 32.14
N THR A 8 -14.73 -12.85 31.81
CA THR A 8 -14.45 -12.32 30.48
C THR A 8 -13.04 -12.72 30.07
N LEU A 9 -12.94 -13.67 29.14
CA LEU A 9 -11.72 -13.96 28.39
C LEU A 9 -12.02 -13.58 26.93
N THR A 10 -11.93 -12.28 26.63
CA THR A 10 -12.22 -11.75 25.30
C THR A 10 -11.16 -10.71 24.96
N ILE A 11 -10.30 -11.08 24.00
CA ILE A 11 -9.54 -10.21 23.09
C ILE A 11 -8.46 -9.35 23.76
N ILE A 12 -7.27 -9.95 23.92
CA ILE A 12 -5.98 -9.25 23.76
C ILE A 12 -5.23 -10.03 22.68
N CYS A 13 -5.61 -9.81 21.43
CA CYS A 13 -4.79 -10.15 20.28
C CYS A 13 -4.88 -8.99 19.29
N LEU A 14 -3.70 -8.41 19.01
CA LEU A 14 -3.34 -7.78 17.75
C LEU A 14 -4.16 -6.54 17.34
N LEU A 15 -3.77 -5.40 17.91
CA LEU A 15 -3.79 -4.12 17.19
C LEU A 15 -2.39 -3.50 17.30
N THR A 16 -1.39 -4.18 16.77
CA THR A 16 -0.25 -3.48 16.19
C THR A 16 -0.74 -3.01 14.83
N ALA A 17 -0.98 -1.72 14.66
CA ALA A 17 -1.02 -1.15 13.32
C ALA A 17 0.24 -1.65 12.59
N PRO A 18 0.13 -2.18 11.36
CA PRO A 18 1.34 -2.42 10.58
C PRO A 18 2.09 -1.09 10.52
N ALA A 19 3.36 -1.08 10.90
CA ALA A 19 4.22 0.04 10.59
C ALA A 19 4.22 0.17 9.06
N TYR A 20 3.57 1.20 8.53
CA TYR A 20 3.65 1.50 7.11
C TYR A 20 5.10 1.83 6.81
N ALA A 21 5.68 1.14 5.82
CA ALA A 21 6.97 1.53 5.27
C ALA A 21 6.86 2.98 4.78
N ILE A 22 7.91 3.76 5.01
CA ILE A 22 8.05 5.10 4.44
C ILE A 22 7.85 5.00 2.94
N ILE A 23 6.87 5.72 2.40
CA ILE A 23 6.77 5.97 0.97
C ILE A 23 7.50 7.30 0.75
N LEU A 24 8.74 7.23 0.28
CA LEU A 24 9.40 8.39 -0.31
C LEU A 24 8.53 8.85 -1.48
N ASP A 25 8.28 10.16 -1.60
CA ASP A 25 7.50 10.73 -2.72
C ASP A 25 7.97 10.12 -4.05
N ASP A 26 7.04 9.44 -4.74
CA ASP A 26 7.26 8.72 -6.00
C ASP A 26 7.65 9.69 -7.11
N THR A 27 8.93 10.06 -7.08
CA THR A 27 9.57 10.91 -8.06
C THR A 27 10.90 10.28 -8.42
N ASN A 28 10.84 9.18 -9.20
CA ASN A 28 11.64 8.96 -10.42
C ASN A 28 11.63 7.48 -10.86
N ALA A 29 11.14 7.26 -12.08
CA ALA A 29 11.42 6.10 -12.95
C ALA A 29 10.92 4.70 -12.55
N HIS A 30 9.60 4.54 -12.34
CA HIS A 30 8.93 3.23 -12.35
C HIS A 30 9.21 2.38 -13.63
N TRP A 31 9.70 3.00 -14.71
CA TRP A 31 9.95 2.33 -15.99
C TRP A 31 11.33 1.65 -16.13
N MET A 32 12.35 2.06 -15.37
CA MET A 32 13.72 1.56 -15.61
C MET A 32 14.06 0.29 -14.81
N THR A 33 13.57 0.19 -13.57
CA THR A 33 13.69 -1.03 -12.75
C THR A 33 12.52 -1.97 -12.98
N GLY A 34 11.29 -1.45 -13.13
CA GLY A 34 10.06 -2.24 -13.27
C GLY A 34 9.88 -3.29 -12.15
N VAL A 35 10.49 -3.03 -10.99
CA VAL A 35 10.53 -3.91 -9.81
C VAL A 35 9.76 -3.20 -8.69
N HIS A 36 8.74 -3.84 -8.14
CA HIS A 36 7.88 -3.30 -7.08
C HIS A 36 8.68 -3.11 -5.79
N THR A 37 8.78 -1.89 -5.32
CA THR A 37 9.66 -1.56 -4.21
C THR A 37 8.80 -1.13 -3.04
N ASP A 38 8.56 -2.05 -2.09
CA ASP A 38 7.82 -1.76 -0.85
C ASP A 38 8.61 -0.73 0.00
N GLY A 39 8.45 0.56 -0.31
CA GLY A 39 9.14 1.68 0.36
C GLY A 39 10.62 1.85 0.01
N ILE A 40 11.16 1.12 -0.97
CA ILE A 40 12.54 1.32 -1.48
C ILE A 40 12.51 2.45 -2.53
N ASN A 41 13.44 3.40 -2.47
CA ASN A 41 13.64 4.39 -3.53
C ASN A 41 13.87 3.65 -4.87
N ASN A 42 13.00 3.90 -5.85
CA ASN A 42 12.99 3.18 -7.12
C ASN A 42 13.92 3.79 -8.19
N ASP A 43 14.71 4.80 -7.85
CA ASP A 43 15.75 5.33 -8.73
C ASP A 43 16.90 4.32 -8.88
N ALA A 44 17.07 3.79 -10.10
CA ALA A 44 18.07 2.76 -10.37
C ALA A 44 19.52 3.27 -10.22
N TYR A 45 19.78 4.57 -10.40
CA TYR A 45 21.11 5.15 -10.19
C TYR A 45 21.44 5.23 -8.70
N ASP A 46 20.50 5.65 -7.86
CA ASP A 46 20.71 5.69 -6.40
C ASP A 46 20.95 4.29 -5.84
N GLN A 47 20.16 3.30 -6.29
CA GLN A 47 20.37 1.90 -5.94
C GLN A 47 21.74 1.37 -6.42
N ALA A 48 22.14 1.71 -7.65
CA ALA A 48 23.43 1.28 -8.20
C ALA A 48 24.61 1.92 -7.45
N GLU A 49 24.50 3.19 -7.06
CA GLU A 49 25.51 3.90 -6.29
C GLU A 49 25.58 3.35 -4.85
N MET A 50 24.45 3.04 -4.20
CA MET A 50 24.43 2.33 -2.92
C MET A 50 25.18 0.99 -3.02
N LEU A 51 24.79 0.13 -3.98
CA LEU A 51 25.44 -1.18 -4.15
C LEU A 51 26.94 -1.03 -4.46
N LYS A 52 27.35 0.03 -5.17
CA LYS A 52 28.75 0.33 -5.43
C LYS A 52 29.51 0.74 -4.17
N GLN A 53 28.95 1.63 -3.36
CA GLN A 53 29.55 2.03 -2.08
C GLN A 53 29.73 0.83 -1.14
N LEU A 54 28.79 -0.12 -1.17
CA LEU A 54 28.88 -1.38 -0.41
C LEU A 54 29.81 -2.44 -1.04
N GLY A 55 30.43 -2.18 -2.19
CA GLY A 55 31.31 -3.15 -2.85
C GLY A 55 30.58 -4.23 -3.67
N LEU A 56 29.27 -4.13 -3.83
CA LEU A 56 28.40 -5.17 -4.39
C LEU A 56 28.13 -5.00 -5.90
N PHE A 57 28.37 -3.81 -6.45
CA PHE A 57 28.19 -3.52 -7.88
C PHE A 57 29.15 -2.45 -8.40
N MET A 58 29.93 -2.72 -9.45
CA MET A 58 31.00 -1.78 -9.88
C MET A 58 30.72 -1.07 -11.20
N GLY A 59 29.66 -1.43 -11.93
CA GLY A 59 29.47 -0.95 -13.32
C GLY A 59 30.56 -1.44 -14.29
N THR A 60 30.83 -0.64 -15.32
CA THR A 60 31.84 -0.83 -16.36
C THR A 60 32.66 0.47 -16.53
N PRO A 61 33.68 0.51 -17.42
CA PRO A 61 34.40 1.75 -17.71
C PRO A 61 33.52 2.91 -18.22
N ASN A 62 32.30 2.62 -18.71
CA ASN A 62 31.35 3.63 -19.19
C ASN A 62 30.30 4.02 -18.15
N GLY A 63 30.51 3.70 -16.86
CA GLY A 63 29.54 3.90 -15.79
C GLY A 63 28.68 2.66 -15.54
N PHE A 64 27.45 2.83 -15.07
CA PHE A 64 26.60 1.69 -14.67
C PHE A 64 25.96 0.95 -15.84
N GLU A 65 25.68 1.67 -16.93
CA GLU A 65 24.97 1.19 -18.11
C GLU A 65 23.64 0.52 -17.74
N LEU A 66 22.79 1.19 -16.95
CA LEU A 66 21.57 0.57 -16.37
C LEU A 66 20.52 0.21 -17.43
N GLU A 67 20.48 0.94 -18.54
CA GLU A 67 19.48 0.78 -19.61
C GLU A 67 19.80 -0.34 -20.59
N ARG A 68 20.97 -1.00 -20.52
CA ARG A 68 21.32 -2.07 -21.47
C ARG A 68 20.93 -3.45 -20.95
N ASN A 69 20.71 -4.37 -21.89
CA ASN A 69 20.56 -5.78 -21.58
C ASN A 69 21.87 -6.35 -21.01
N MET A 70 21.77 -7.36 -20.14
CA MET A 70 22.93 -8.06 -19.59
C MET A 70 23.05 -9.46 -20.18
N THR A 71 24.29 -9.84 -20.50
CA THR A 71 24.60 -11.22 -20.84
C THR A 71 24.65 -12.10 -19.59
N ARG A 72 24.48 -13.41 -19.75
CA ARG A 72 24.57 -14.36 -18.64
C ARG A 72 25.94 -14.39 -17.97
N ALA A 73 27.00 -14.07 -18.71
CA ALA A 73 28.33 -13.84 -18.17
C ALA A 73 28.36 -12.63 -17.22
N GLU A 74 27.72 -11.52 -17.59
CA GLU A 74 27.66 -10.33 -16.74
C GLU A 74 26.80 -10.56 -15.49
N ALA A 75 25.69 -11.27 -15.62
CA ALA A 75 24.87 -11.71 -14.49
C ALA A 75 25.69 -12.55 -13.48
N ALA A 76 26.56 -13.43 -13.97
CA ALA A 76 27.47 -14.21 -13.12
C ALA A 76 28.45 -13.31 -12.34
N VAL A 77 29.06 -12.31 -13.00
CA VAL A 77 29.94 -11.35 -12.34
C VAL A 77 29.17 -10.53 -11.30
N MET A 78 27.97 -10.06 -11.63
CA MET A 78 27.11 -9.32 -10.71
C MET A 78 26.78 -10.15 -9.47
N LEU A 79 26.41 -11.42 -9.62
CA LEU A 79 26.14 -12.30 -8.48
C LEU A 79 27.36 -12.52 -7.59
N VAL A 80 28.56 -12.69 -8.17
CA VAL A 80 29.80 -12.82 -7.39
C VAL A 80 30.10 -11.55 -6.58
N ARG A 81 29.89 -10.37 -7.19
CA ARG A 81 30.07 -9.08 -6.51
C ARG A 81 29.03 -8.86 -5.42
N PHE A 82 27.77 -9.18 -5.69
CA PHE A 82 26.69 -9.16 -4.71
C PHE A 82 27.00 -10.04 -3.48
N LEU A 83 27.74 -11.13 -3.68
CA LEU A 83 28.20 -12.00 -2.59
C LEU A 83 29.50 -11.54 -1.90
N GLY A 84 30.03 -10.36 -2.26
CA GLY A 84 31.31 -9.84 -1.75
C GLY A 84 32.51 -10.74 -2.08
N ALA A 85 32.39 -11.61 -3.08
CA ALA A 85 33.34 -12.70 -3.30
C ALA A 85 34.37 -12.42 -4.41
N GLU A 86 34.34 -11.25 -5.06
CA GLU A 86 35.13 -10.97 -6.25
C GLU A 86 36.65 -11.18 -6.03
N GLU A 87 37.21 -10.67 -4.94
CA GLU A 87 38.64 -10.82 -4.65
C GLU A 87 39.04 -12.30 -4.48
N LYS A 88 38.26 -13.05 -3.68
CA LYS A 88 38.43 -14.50 -3.47
C LYS A 88 38.36 -15.25 -4.79
N VAL A 89 37.38 -14.92 -5.64
CA VAL A 89 37.18 -15.57 -6.94
C VAL A 89 38.39 -15.31 -7.85
N ARG A 90 38.87 -14.06 -7.91
CA ARG A 90 40.02 -13.68 -8.76
C ARG A 90 41.32 -14.34 -8.32
N ALA A 91 41.54 -14.49 -7.01
CA ALA A 91 42.72 -15.14 -6.45
C ALA A 91 42.71 -16.68 -6.60
N GLY A 92 41.52 -17.28 -6.66
CA GLY A 92 41.34 -18.73 -6.79
C GLY A 92 41.45 -19.27 -8.21
N ASN A 93 41.36 -20.60 -8.30
CA ASN A 93 41.18 -21.35 -9.54
C ASN A 93 39.97 -22.28 -9.34
N TRP A 94 39.03 -22.25 -10.28
CA TRP A 94 37.73 -22.89 -10.13
C TRP A 94 37.39 -23.59 -11.44
N ALA A 95 37.14 -24.90 -11.40
CA ALA A 95 36.88 -25.69 -12.59
C ALA A 95 35.38 -25.77 -12.89
N HIS A 96 35.03 -25.77 -14.18
CA HIS A 96 33.68 -26.01 -14.67
C HIS A 96 33.71 -26.84 -15.98
N PRO A 97 32.61 -27.54 -16.34
CA PRO A 97 32.56 -28.36 -17.55
C PRO A 97 32.24 -27.56 -18.83
N PHE A 98 31.98 -26.25 -18.72
CA PHE A 98 31.49 -25.44 -19.83
C PHE A 98 32.60 -25.02 -20.80
N HIS A 99 32.42 -25.24 -22.10
CA HIS A 99 33.41 -24.87 -23.13
C HIS A 99 33.14 -23.52 -23.80
N ASP A 100 31.97 -22.94 -23.59
CA ASP A 100 31.51 -21.68 -24.19
C ASP A 100 31.64 -20.47 -23.23
N VAL A 101 32.46 -20.60 -22.18
CA VAL A 101 32.73 -19.55 -21.20
C VAL A 101 33.99 -18.77 -21.61
N PRO A 102 33.92 -17.45 -21.83
CA PRO A 102 35.08 -16.62 -22.14
C PRO A 102 36.08 -16.51 -20.97
N ALA A 103 37.36 -16.35 -21.29
CA ALA A 103 38.44 -16.29 -20.30
C ALA A 103 38.26 -15.21 -19.21
N TRP A 104 37.62 -14.08 -19.52
CA TRP A 104 37.42 -12.99 -18.56
C TRP A 104 36.38 -13.33 -17.46
N VAL A 105 35.46 -14.26 -17.73
CA VAL A 105 34.40 -14.67 -16.79
C VAL A 105 34.59 -16.10 -16.26
N ASP A 106 35.56 -16.84 -16.79
CA ASP A 106 35.89 -18.24 -16.45
C ASP A 106 35.94 -18.50 -14.94
N LYS A 107 36.72 -17.70 -14.20
CA LYS A 107 36.84 -17.82 -12.74
C LYS A 107 35.52 -17.58 -12.01
N TYR A 108 34.73 -16.61 -12.47
CA TYR A 108 33.44 -16.25 -11.86
C TYR A 108 32.43 -17.39 -12.04
N VAL A 109 32.28 -17.90 -13.27
CA VAL A 109 31.41 -19.05 -13.55
C VAL A 109 31.89 -20.30 -12.81
N GLY A 110 33.20 -20.54 -12.77
CA GLY A 110 33.77 -21.70 -12.09
C GLY A 110 33.46 -21.70 -10.59
N TRP A 111 33.63 -20.56 -9.92
CA TRP A 111 33.32 -20.47 -8.50
C TRP A 111 31.83 -20.62 -8.21
N LEU A 112 30.97 -19.96 -9.00
CA LEU A 112 29.52 -20.09 -8.86
C LEU A 112 29.05 -21.54 -9.11
N TYR A 113 29.65 -22.23 -10.09
CA TYR A 113 29.32 -23.61 -10.41
C TYR A 113 29.67 -24.55 -9.25
N GLN A 114 30.90 -24.45 -8.75
CA GLN A 114 31.35 -25.26 -7.60
C GLN A 114 30.59 -24.94 -6.31
N SER A 115 30.09 -23.70 -6.17
CA SER A 115 29.28 -23.28 -5.02
C SER A 115 27.78 -23.59 -5.17
N GLY A 116 27.37 -24.23 -6.28
CA GLY A 116 25.97 -24.58 -6.56
C GLY A 116 25.07 -23.38 -6.86
N LEU A 117 25.64 -22.20 -7.10
CA LEU A 117 24.92 -20.94 -7.33
C LEU A 117 24.52 -20.75 -8.81
N THR A 118 25.18 -21.46 -9.73
CA THR A 118 24.82 -21.45 -11.15
C THR A 118 24.84 -22.86 -11.74
N LYS A 119 24.00 -23.08 -12.76
CA LYS A 119 23.91 -24.31 -13.57
C LYS A 119 24.06 -23.92 -15.03
N GLY A 120 24.62 -24.78 -15.87
CA GLY A 120 24.68 -24.57 -17.32
C GLY A 120 23.31 -24.72 -17.98
N ILE A 121 23.18 -24.26 -19.23
CA ILE A 121 22.02 -24.58 -20.08
C ILE A 121 22.06 -26.02 -20.60
N SER A 122 23.22 -26.68 -20.49
CA SER A 122 23.41 -28.11 -20.71
C SER A 122 24.57 -28.61 -19.83
N SER A 123 24.91 -29.90 -19.93
CA SER A 123 26.05 -30.48 -19.21
C SER A 123 27.40 -29.91 -19.60
N SER A 124 27.51 -29.28 -20.78
CA SER A 124 28.78 -28.76 -21.32
C SER A 124 28.70 -27.31 -21.82
N GLN A 125 27.54 -26.65 -21.73
CA GLN A 125 27.37 -25.24 -22.13
C GLN A 125 26.77 -24.38 -21.01
N TYR A 126 27.34 -23.19 -20.83
CA TYR A 126 26.87 -22.18 -19.90
C TYR A 126 25.89 -21.19 -20.53
N GLY A 127 26.03 -20.90 -21.83
CA GLY A 127 25.29 -19.85 -22.52
C GLY A 127 25.80 -18.44 -22.21
N ALA A 128 27.12 -18.26 -22.05
CA ALA A 128 27.72 -17.01 -21.54
C ALA A 128 27.31 -15.73 -22.29
N GLN A 129 27.13 -15.82 -23.61
CA GLN A 129 26.77 -14.70 -24.49
C GLN A 129 25.25 -14.53 -24.67
N LYS A 130 24.42 -15.41 -24.10
CA LYS A 130 22.97 -15.26 -24.17
C LYS A 130 22.52 -14.12 -23.26
N ASN A 131 21.50 -13.38 -23.68
CA ASN A 131 20.83 -12.42 -22.81
C ASN A 131 20.23 -13.15 -21.62
N THR A 132 20.37 -12.56 -20.44
CA THR A 132 19.77 -13.06 -19.20
C THR A 132 18.31 -12.63 -19.16
N THR A 133 17.44 -13.50 -18.68
CA THR A 133 16.04 -13.16 -18.38
C THR A 133 15.90 -12.78 -16.91
N LEU A 134 14.86 -12.04 -16.54
CA LEU A 134 14.58 -11.69 -15.15
C LEU A 134 14.47 -12.96 -14.31
N GLU A 135 13.71 -13.95 -14.77
CA GLU A 135 13.55 -15.22 -14.06
C GLU A 135 14.90 -15.89 -13.77
N GLN A 136 15.81 -15.90 -14.75
CA GLN A 136 17.14 -16.50 -14.59
C GLN A 136 17.98 -15.79 -13.52
N TYR A 137 17.91 -14.46 -13.46
CA TYR A 137 18.61 -13.69 -12.45
C TYR A 137 17.95 -13.80 -11.07
N ALA A 138 16.62 -13.90 -11.02
CA ALA A 138 15.88 -14.16 -9.80
C ALA A 138 16.26 -15.54 -9.21
N ILE A 139 16.42 -16.57 -10.04
CA ILE A 139 16.95 -17.88 -9.61
C ILE A 139 18.38 -17.77 -9.05
N PHE A 140 19.24 -16.95 -9.65
CA PHE A 140 20.60 -16.73 -9.17
C PHE A 140 20.63 -16.14 -7.76
N LEU A 141 19.81 -15.11 -7.52
CA LEU A 141 19.67 -14.50 -6.20
C LEU A 141 18.98 -15.46 -5.21
N SER A 142 17.95 -16.20 -5.64
CA SER A 142 17.25 -17.21 -4.83
C SER A 142 18.21 -18.29 -4.28
N ARG A 143 19.13 -18.78 -5.12
CA ARG A 143 20.18 -19.73 -4.68
C ARG A 143 21.19 -19.11 -3.72
N ALA A 144 21.44 -17.82 -3.84
CA ALA A 144 22.34 -17.10 -2.96
C ALA A 144 21.71 -16.88 -1.57
N VAL A 145 20.45 -16.44 -1.54
CA VAL A 145 19.69 -16.11 -0.31
C VAL A 145 19.21 -17.38 0.39
N SER A 146 18.60 -18.31 -0.35
CA SER A 146 17.85 -19.44 0.21
C SER A 146 18.38 -20.82 -0.18
N GLY A 147 19.29 -20.89 -1.15
CA GLY A 147 19.89 -22.17 -1.57
C GLY A 147 18.98 -23.04 -2.45
N ASN A 148 17.86 -22.52 -2.93
CA ASN A 148 16.91 -23.21 -3.81
C ASN A 148 16.54 -22.34 -5.04
N ASP A 149 15.68 -22.86 -5.91
CA ASP A 149 15.28 -22.20 -7.17
C ASP A 149 13.92 -21.46 -7.04
N ASP A 150 13.28 -21.47 -5.85
CA ASP A 150 11.95 -20.90 -5.60
C ASP A 150 12.02 -19.38 -5.41
N TRP A 151 12.38 -18.67 -6.47
CA TRP A 151 12.56 -17.22 -6.46
C TRP A 151 11.29 -16.46 -6.05
N GLN A 152 10.11 -16.96 -6.42
CA GLN A 152 8.83 -16.31 -6.09
C GLN A 152 8.49 -16.51 -4.61
N GLY A 153 8.54 -17.76 -4.12
CA GLY A 153 8.29 -18.05 -2.71
C GLY A 153 9.29 -17.40 -1.75
N ASN A 154 10.53 -17.18 -2.23
CA ASN A 154 11.56 -16.47 -1.47
C ASN A 154 11.44 -14.93 -1.56
N GLY A 155 10.49 -14.39 -2.33
CA GLY A 155 10.28 -12.94 -2.45
C GLY A 155 11.35 -12.21 -3.27
N ILE A 156 12.08 -12.91 -4.15
CA ILE A 156 13.09 -12.28 -5.02
C ILE A 156 12.42 -11.44 -6.09
N ALA A 157 11.39 -11.98 -6.75
CA ALA A 157 10.60 -11.33 -7.78
C ALA A 157 9.15 -11.81 -7.74
N SER A 158 8.23 -11.07 -8.36
CA SER A 158 6.85 -11.49 -8.58
C SER A 158 6.64 -12.11 -9.98
N ALA A 159 5.55 -12.85 -10.16
CA ALA A 159 5.20 -13.41 -11.47
C ALA A 159 4.90 -12.31 -12.50
N GLU A 160 4.31 -11.21 -12.05
CA GLU A 160 4.01 -10.03 -12.87
C GLU A 160 5.29 -9.35 -13.34
N GLU A 161 6.31 -9.25 -12.48
CA GLU A 161 7.62 -8.69 -12.85
C GLU A 161 8.31 -9.57 -13.90
N VAL A 162 8.29 -10.89 -13.73
CA VAL A 162 8.82 -11.83 -14.73
C VAL A 162 8.09 -11.66 -16.06
N LYS A 163 6.75 -11.67 -16.05
CA LYS A 163 5.95 -11.48 -17.26
C LYS A 163 6.28 -10.16 -17.96
N LEU A 164 6.32 -9.07 -17.20
CA LEU A 164 6.64 -7.73 -17.73
C LEU A 164 7.98 -7.73 -18.46
N TRP A 165 9.02 -8.27 -17.84
CA TRP A 165 10.38 -8.18 -18.38
C TRP A 165 10.70 -9.24 -19.44
N ASP A 166 10.25 -10.47 -19.24
CA ASP A 166 10.63 -11.62 -20.06
C ASP A 166 9.65 -11.86 -21.22
N GLU A 167 8.36 -11.57 -21.04
CA GLU A 167 7.33 -11.81 -22.05
C GLU A 167 6.93 -10.52 -22.78
N ASP A 168 6.55 -9.48 -22.03
CA ASP A 168 6.02 -8.24 -22.62
C ASP A 168 7.14 -7.39 -23.23
N ASN A 169 8.19 -7.11 -22.46
CA ASN A 169 9.33 -6.32 -22.91
C ASN A 169 10.36 -7.16 -23.69
N ARG A 170 10.47 -8.46 -23.39
CA ARG A 170 11.51 -9.38 -23.91
C ARG A 170 12.93 -8.81 -23.78
N PHE A 171 13.16 -8.08 -22.70
CA PHE A 171 14.36 -7.29 -22.47
C PHE A 171 14.56 -7.13 -20.98
N PHE A 172 15.66 -7.62 -20.41
CA PHE A 172 15.93 -7.47 -18.97
C PHE A 172 17.14 -6.55 -18.77
N SER A 173 16.90 -5.39 -18.16
CA SER A 173 17.90 -4.34 -18.01
C SER A 173 18.85 -4.59 -16.83
N ARG A 174 20.05 -4.00 -16.87
CA ARG A 174 20.95 -3.98 -15.71
C ARG A 174 20.36 -3.21 -14.52
N GLY A 175 19.53 -2.19 -14.79
CA GLY A 175 18.77 -1.47 -13.77
C GLY A 175 17.81 -2.37 -13.01
N ALA A 176 17.05 -3.22 -13.70
CA ALA A 176 16.18 -4.20 -13.07
C ALA A 176 16.97 -5.22 -12.24
N ALA A 177 18.14 -5.64 -12.71
CA ALA A 177 19.07 -6.49 -11.94
C ALA A 177 19.56 -5.83 -10.65
N VAL A 178 19.89 -4.54 -10.70
CA VAL A 178 20.23 -3.72 -9.53
C VAL A 178 19.05 -3.69 -8.56
N GLY A 179 17.83 -3.44 -9.05
CA GLY A 179 16.61 -3.46 -8.24
C GLY A 179 16.38 -4.79 -7.51
N LEU A 180 16.49 -5.92 -8.22
CA LEU A 180 16.38 -7.24 -7.60
C LEU A 180 17.49 -7.51 -6.58
N SER A 181 18.70 -7.03 -6.84
CA SER A 181 19.84 -7.19 -5.90
C SER A 181 19.66 -6.33 -4.65
N THR A 182 19.15 -5.11 -4.81
CA THR A 182 18.78 -4.21 -3.71
C THR A 182 17.69 -4.83 -2.83
N ARG A 183 16.61 -5.35 -3.42
CA ARG A 183 15.57 -6.09 -2.70
C ARG A 183 16.16 -7.29 -1.95
N ALA A 184 17.03 -8.05 -2.61
CA ALA A 184 17.62 -9.25 -2.03
C ALA A 184 18.45 -8.98 -0.76
N LEU A 185 18.99 -7.76 -0.55
CA LEU A 185 19.68 -7.39 0.71
C LEU A 185 18.76 -7.48 1.92
N SER A 186 17.48 -7.13 1.76
CA SER A 186 16.48 -7.08 2.83
C SER A 186 15.85 -8.44 3.14
N LEU A 187 15.98 -9.42 2.24
CA LEU A 187 15.40 -10.75 2.43
C LEU A 187 16.12 -11.53 3.52
N THR A 188 15.37 -12.35 4.25
CA THR A 188 15.91 -13.31 5.21
C THR A 188 16.85 -14.26 4.50
N TYR A 189 18.08 -14.40 4.99
CA TYR A 189 19.04 -15.37 4.47
C TYR A 189 18.67 -16.75 5.01
N THR A 190 18.17 -17.64 4.15
CA THR A 190 17.64 -18.96 4.56
C THR A 190 18.50 -20.16 4.21
N LYS A 191 19.58 -19.93 3.48
CA LYS A 191 20.51 -20.99 3.13
C LYS A 191 21.16 -21.60 4.38
N ASN A 192 21.17 -22.93 4.43
CA ASN A 192 21.60 -23.74 5.57
C ASN A 192 20.72 -23.58 6.82
N ASP A 193 19.40 -23.49 6.63
CA ASP A 193 18.38 -23.42 7.69
C ASP A 193 18.55 -22.24 8.66
N ASN A 194 19.09 -21.12 8.16
CA ASN A 194 19.14 -19.89 8.92
C ASN A 194 17.82 -19.13 8.77
N TRP A 195 17.24 -18.59 9.83
CA TRP A 195 16.01 -17.80 9.74
C TRP A 195 16.09 -16.52 10.56
N THR A 196 17.32 -16.15 10.95
CA THR A 196 17.56 -15.18 12.02
C THR A 196 18.00 -13.82 11.52
N TYR A 197 18.58 -13.75 10.32
CA TYR A 197 19.14 -12.50 9.82
C TYR A 197 18.97 -12.35 8.30
N SER A 198 19.10 -11.11 7.83
CA SER A 198 18.96 -10.76 6.42
C SER A 198 20.22 -11.06 5.61
N MET A 199 20.11 -11.02 4.28
CA MET A 199 21.27 -11.09 3.39
C MET A 199 22.28 -9.96 3.65
N ALA A 200 21.83 -8.74 3.99
CA ALA A 200 22.73 -7.66 4.39
C ALA A 200 23.52 -8.00 5.66
N GLN A 201 22.87 -8.53 6.69
CA GLN A 201 23.56 -8.96 7.93
C GLN A 201 24.56 -10.09 7.64
N TYR A 202 24.20 -11.05 6.79
CA TYR A 202 25.11 -12.11 6.35
C TYR A 202 26.40 -11.55 5.73
N LEU A 203 26.28 -10.53 4.86
CA LEU A 203 27.44 -9.91 4.21
C LEU A 203 28.31 -9.12 5.21
N ILE A 204 27.69 -8.47 6.20
CA ILE A 204 28.40 -7.82 7.31
C ILE A 204 29.18 -8.83 8.14
N ASP A 205 28.57 -9.97 8.49
CA ASP A 205 29.22 -11.04 9.26
C ASP A 205 30.39 -11.68 8.49
N LYS A 206 30.37 -11.60 7.15
CA LYS A 206 31.47 -11.99 6.27
C LYS A 206 32.54 -10.91 6.08
N GLY A 207 32.34 -9.71 6.63
CA GLY A 207 33.26 -8.59 6.52
C GLY A 207 33.28 -7.96 5.13
N VAL A 208 32.20 -8.08 4.34
CA VAL A 208 32.10 -7.47 3.01
C VAL A 208 31.96 -5.95 3.12
N PHE A 209 31.16 -5.48 4.06
CA PHE A 209 31.01 -4.08 4.46
C PHE A 209 30.62 -4.02 5.95
N SER A 210 30.73 -2.85 6.57
CA SER A 210 30.35 -2.63 7.96
C SER A 210 28.90 -2.14 8.12
N VAL A 211 28.38 -2.21 9.35
CA VAL A 211 27.08 -1.61 9.70
C VAL A 211 27.06 -0.11 9.37
N GLN A 212 28.18 0.59 9.58
CA GLN A 212 28.30 2.02 9.28
C GLN A 212 28.26 2.29 7.77
N ASP A 213 28.91 1.44 6.97
CA ASP A 213 28.87 1.55 5.51
C ASP A 213 27.43 1.38 5.00
N LEU A 214 26.69 0.42 5.57
CA LEU A 214 25.27 0.22 5.27
C LEU A 214 24.43 1.46 5.62
N LEU A 215 24.58 1.99 6.83
CA LEU A 215 23.85 3.19 7.26
C LEU A 215 24.11 4.40 6.34
N GLN A 216 25.34 4.58 5.87
CA GLN A 216 25.65 5.71 5.00
C GLN A 216 25.16 5.50 3.57
N ALA A 217 25.39 4.32 2.99
CA ALA A 217 25.07 4.06 1.59
C ALA A 217 23.56 3.88 1.36
N ALA A 218 22.84 3.27 2.30
CA ALA A 218 21.47 2.84 2.09
C ALA A 218 20.40 3.81 2.63
N TRP A 219 20.79 4.90 3.31
CA TRP A 219 19.84 5.80 3.99
C TRP A 219 18.75 6.36 3.07
N GLU A 220 19.12 6.77 1.86
CA GLU A 220 18.22 7.36 0.86
C GLU A 220 17.65 6.31 -0.12
N VAL A 221 17.89 5.02 0.14
CA VAL A 221 17.56 3.93 -0.78
C VAL A 221 16.68 2.87 -0.13
N LEU A 222 17.10 2.32 1.01
CA LEU A 222 16.37 1.29 1.74
C LEU A 222 15.65 1.92 2.93
N PRO A 223 14.34 1.65 3.11
CA PRO A 223 13.57 2.33 4.15
C PRO A 223 14.06 1.93 5.54
N PRO A 224 14.31 2.90 6.44
CA PRO A 224 14.56 2.59 7.83
C PRO A 224 13.28 2.08 8.51
N VAL A 225 13.45 1.12 9.41
CA VAL A 225 12.37 0.57 10.23
C VAL A 225 12.73 0.68 11.70
N TYR A 226 11.85 1.29 12.48
CA TYR A 226 12.03 1.52 13.91
C TYR A 226 11.32 0.44 14.73
N LYS A 227 12.05 -0.31 15.55
CA LYS A 227 11.49 -1.42 16.34
C LYS A 227 12.26 -1.70 17.62
N TYR A 228 11.59 -2.31 18.60
CA TYR A 228 12.22 -2.82 19.82
C TYR A 228 12.80 -4.21 19.54
N LEU A 229 14.08 -4.41 19.86
CA LEU A 229 14.81 -5.66 19.56
C LEU A 229 15.39 -6.36 20.80
N ASP A 230 15.38 -5.70 21.95
CA ASP A 230 15.94 -6.22 23.18
C ASP A 230 15.00 -5.99 24.37
N ASP A 231 15.33 -6.64 25.50
CA ASP A 231 14.64 -6.46 26.78
C ASP A 231 15.03 -5.15 27.48
N GLU A 232 15.87 -4.30 26.86
CA GLU A 232 16.25 -2.98 27.39
C GLU A 232 15.27 -1.88 26.95
N ASP A 233 14.19 -2.23 26.24
CA ASP A 233 13.17 -1.33 25.70
C ASP A 233 13.75 -0.19 24.85
N ARG A 234 14.91 -0.40 24.21
CA ARG A 234 15.50 0.58 23.31
C ARG A 234 14.88 0.47 21.93
N LEU A 235 14.73 1.61 21.29
CA LEU A 235 14.27 1.66 19.92
C LEU A 235 15.47 1.57 18.98
N TYR A 236 15.41 0.61 18.06
CA TYR A 236 16.43 0.39 17.04
C TYR A 236 15.94 0.91 15.71
N ASN A 237 16.81 1.62 14.99
CA ASN A 237 16.69 1.82 13.56
C ASN A 237 17.33 0.62 12.86
N THR A 238 16.58 0.01 11.95
CA THR A 238 17.08 -1.06 11.11
C THR A 238 16.95 -0.74 9.63
N ILE A 239 17.97 -1.09 8.85
CA ILE A 239 17.95 -1.01 7.39
C ILE A 239 18.26 -2.40 6.85
N ALA A 240 17.44 -2.90 5.93
CA ALA A 240 17.54 -4.27 5.43
C ALA A 240 17.62 -5.33 6.56
N GLY A 241 16.87 -5.12 7.65
CA GLY A 241 16.89 -6.00 8.83
C GLY A 241 18.13 -5.92 9.72
N VAL A 242 19.14 -5.12 9.37
CA VAL A 242 20.35 -4.88 10.18
C VAL A 242 20.10 -3.74 11.15
N ALA A 243 20.39 -3.94 12.44
CA ALA A 243 20.40 -2.86 13.43
C ALA A 243 21.56 -1.88 13.15
N VAL A 244 21.23 -0.66 12.70
CA VAL A 244 22.21 0.34 12.28
C VAL A 244 22.43 1.45 13.31
N ALA A 245 21.41 1.74 14.12
CA ALA A 245 21.48 2.69 15.22
C ALA A 245 20.44 2.32 16.29
N LYS A 246 20.60 2.86 17.50
CA LYS A 246 19.62 2.70 18.58
C LYS A 246 19.61 3.91 19.49
N THR A 247 18.48 4.11 20.15
CA THR A 247 18.34 5.19 21.13
C THR A 247 19.31 5.03 22.30
N ASP A 248 19.78 6.16 22.80
CA ASP A 248 20.62 6.26 24.00
C ASP A 248 19.86 5.83 25.27
N MET A 249 18.53 5.79 25.20
CA MET A 249 17.63 5.39 26.29
C MET A 249 16.56 4.40 25.86
N GLY A 250 16.06 3.62 26.82
CA GLY A 250 14.90 2.75 26.65
C GLY A 250 13.59 3.36 27.20
N GLY A 251 12.48 2.64 27.03
CA GLY A 251 11.16 3.00 27.56
C GLY A 251 10.46 4.12 26.79
N LEU A 252 10.90 4.39 25.56
CA LEU A 252 10.19 5.24 24.62
C LEU A 252 8.95 4.50 24.10
N VAL A 253 7.85 5.21 23.91
CA VAL A 253 6.55 4.71 23.45
C VAL A 253 5.85 5.79 22.63
N HIS A 254 4.73 5.44 21.95
CA HIS A 254 3.93 6.39 21.16
C HIS A 254 4.74 7.11 20.07
N LEU A 255 5.37 6.31 19.21
CA LEU A 255 6.11 6.79 18.04
C LEU A 255 5.15 7.46 17.06
N SER A 256 5.46 8.68 16.62
CA SER A 256 4.63 9.44 15.68
C SER A 256 5.51 10.26 14.75
N ALA A 257 5.06 10.49 13.51
CA ALA A 257 5.85 11.05 12.41
C ALA A 257 6.92 10.11 11.81
N THR A 258 6.92 8.82 12.16
CA THR A 258 7.85 7.81 11.60
C THR A 258 7.63 7.57 10.11
N ASP A 259 6.45 7.91 9.62
CA ASP A 259 5.98 7.88 8.24
C ASP A 259 6.08 9.25 7.55
N SER A 260 6.57 10.28 8.25
CA SER A 260 6.75 11.62 7.67
C SER A 260 8.11 11.76 6.99
N SER A 261 8.24 12.74 6.10
CA SER A 261 9.51 13.12 5.48
C SER A 261 10.46 13.89 6.41
N LEU A 262 10.10 14.07 7.67
CA LEU A 262 10.94 14.76 8.64
C LEU A 262 12.18 13.91 8.96
N PRO A 263 13.33 14.56 9.23
CA PRO A 263 14.55 13.86 9.63
C PRO A 263 14.48 13.34 11.08
N TYR A 264 13.33 13.46 11.75
CA TYR A 264 13.10 13.04 13.11
C TYR A 264 11.65 12.59 13.28
N PHE A 265 11.40 11.80 14.33
CA PHE A 265 10.06 11.46 14.80
C PHE A 265 9.91 11.82 16.28
N TYR A 266 8.68 11.76 16.78
CA TYR A 266 8.36 12.06 18.17
C TYR A 266 8.09 10.79 18.95
N ALA A 267 8.52 10.78 20.21
CA ALA A 267 8.30 9.67 21.12
C ALA A 267 8.10 10.17 22.55
N SER A 268 7.30 9.46 23.33
CA SER A 268 7.03 9.79 24.74
C SER A 268 7.72 8.79 25.67
N ARG A 269 8.03 9.21 26.88
CA ARG A 269 8.50 8.33 27.96
C ARG A 269 7.96 8.79 29.31
N GLN A 270 7.64 7.83 30.17
CA GLN A 270 7.28 8.10 31.57
C GLN A 270 8.53 8.09 32.45
N GLU A 271 8.71 9.14 33.25
CA GLU A 271 9.80 9.27 34.23
C GLU A 271 9.20 9.71 35.58
N GLY A 272 8.92 8.74 36.45
CA GLY A 272 8.20 8.98 37.70
C GLY A 272 6.76 9.46 37.44
N GLN A 273 6.47 10.71 37.82
CA GLN A 273 5.16 11.36 37.58
C GLN A 273 5.14 12.25 36.32
N TYR A 274 6.27 12.34 35.62
CA TYR A 274 6.42 13.21 34.47
C TYR A 274 6.26 12.41 33.18
N THR A 275 5.44 12.94 32.28
CA THR A 275 5.47 12.56 30.88
C THR A 275 6.49 13.43 30.17
N GLN A 276 7.48 12.80 29.55
CA GLN A 276 8.50 13.43 28.74
C GLN A 276 8.19 13.21 27.25
N LEU A 277 8.35 14.26 26.46
CA LEU A 277 8.30 14.20 24.99
C LEU A 277 9.71 14.39 24.46
N TYR A 278 10.09 13.52 23.54
CA TYR A 278 11.36 13.54 22.84
C TYR A 278 11.13 13.70 21.33
N GLN A 279 12.06 14.41 20.69
CA GLN A 279 12.29 14.37 19.26
C GLN A 279 13.50 13.48 19.04
N ILE A 280 13.35 12.45 18.22
CA ILE A 280 14.38 11.45 17.96
C ILE A 280 14.84 11.60 16.52
N ASP A 281 16.13 11.83 16.31
CA ASP A 281 16.69 11.87 14.95
C ASP A 281 16.59 10.49 14.29
N CYS A 282 16.02 10.44 13.09
CA CYS A 282 15.73 9.21 12.36
C CYS A 282 17.01 8.40 12.09
N LYS A 283 18.11 9.06 11.77
CA LYS A 283 19.34 8.41 11.29
C LYS A 283 20.25 7.99 12.44
N SER A 284 20.56 8.93 13.33
CA SER A 284 21.49 8.74 14.45
C SER A 284 20.81 8.12 15.67
N MET A 285 19.49 8.20 15.78
CA MET A 285 18.71 7.81 16.95
C MET A 285 19.05 8.60 18.23
N GLU A 286 19.63 9.79 18.08
CA GLU A 286 19.85 10.72 19.20
C GLU A 286 18.51 11.25 19.72
N SER A 287 18.32 11.19 21.05
CA SER A 287 17.09 11.63 21.72
C SER A 287 17.23 13.06 22.25
N ASN A 288 16.42 13.99 21.73
CA ASN A 288 16.35 15.37 22.23
C ASN A 288 15.09 15.59 23.08
N LEU A 289 15.26 15.97 24.35
CA LEU A 289 14.13 16.24 25.24
C LEU A 289 13.44 17.57 24.86
N ILE A 290 12.15 17.49 24.53
CA ILE A 290 11.32 18.63 24.11
C ILE A 290 10.50 19.19 25.26
N SER A 291 9.95 18.31 26.10
CA SER A 291 9.06 18.70 27.19
C SER A 291 9.13 17.67 28.31
N SER A 292 8.96 18.13 29.54
CA SER A 292 8.77 17.29 30.72
C SER A 292 7.72 17.93 31.62
N ARG A 293 6.53 17.32 31.70
CA ARG A 293 5.41 17.84 32.49
C ARG A 293 4.62 16.74 33.15
N VAL A 294 3.98 17.07 34.27
CA VAL A 294 3.03 16.17 34.91
C VAL A 294 1.74 16.18 34.10
N LEU A 295 1.43 15.07 33.45
CA LEU A 295 0.14 14.86 32.82
C LEU A 295 -0.77 14.06 33.77
N PRO A 296 -2.10 14.29 33.71
CA PRO A 296 -3.06 13.54 34.51
C PRO A 296 -2.87 12.03 34.36
N SER A 297 -2.69 11.33 35.49
CA SER A 297 -2.45 9.89 35.52
C SER A 297 -3.64 9.11 34.98
N GLY A 298 -3.43 8.21 34.02
CA GLY A 298 -4.46 7.24 33.63
C GLY A 298 -4.19 6.42 32.39
N ASP A 299 -3.60 6.96 31.31
CA ASP A 299 -3.32 6.19 30.10
C ASP A 299 -2.09 6.76 29.38
N SER A 300 -1.26 5.86 28.85
CA SER A 300 0.13 6.07 28.41
C SER A 300 0.31 7.02 27.22
N TRP A 301 -0.76 7.45 26.55
CA TRP A 301 -0.67 8.27 25.36
C TRP A 301 -0.67 9.76 25.72
N ALA A 302 0.29 10.52 25.19
CA ALA A 302 0.36 11.95 25.44
C ALA A 302 0.53 12.81 24.19
N TYR A 303 1.14 12.32 23.12
CA TYR A 303 1.43 13.14 21.95
C TYR A 303 1.30 12.36 20.64
N THR A 304 0.69 12.98 19.64
CA THR A 304 0.69 12.52 18.24
C THR A 304 1.08 13.69 17.35
N TYR A 305 2.03 13.49 16.45
CA TYR A 305 2.38 14.48 15.45
C TYR A 305 1.21 14.72 14.50
N ALA A 306 0.86 15.98 14.28
CA ALA A 306 -0.27 16.41 13.48
C ALA A 306 0.13 16.91 12.09
N GLY A 307 1.41 17.21 11.87
CA GLY A 307 1.91 17.84 10.64
C GLY A 307 2.83 19.02 10.91
N SER A 308 3.48 19.50 9.86
CA SER A 308 4.35 20.68 9.89
C SER A 308 3.87 21.71 8.88
N ILE A 309 3.81 22.98 9.31
CA ILE A 309 3.44 24.10 8.45
C ILE A 309 4.51 25.17 8.57
N SER A 310 5.13 25.52 7.43
CA SER A 310 6.17 26.55 7.36
C SER A 310 7.32 26.33 8.36
N GLY A 311 7.77 25.08 8.50
CA GLY A 311 8.86 24.68 9.40
C GLY A 311 8.51 24.70 10.90
N ARG A 312 7.23 24.71 11.25
CA ARG A 312 6.74 24.54 12.63
C ARG A 312 5.96 23.25 12.74
N ASP A 313 6.23 22.50 13.78
CA ASP A 313 5.59 21.20 14.00
C ASP A 313 4.40 21.39 14.92
N TYR A 314 3.34 20.63 14.64
CA TYR A 314 2.13 20.63 15.44
C TYR A 314 1.91 19.23 15.99
N LEU A 315 1.48 19.18 17.24
CA LEU A 315 1.24 17.92 17.93
C LEU A 315 -0.11 17.99 18.66
N PHE A 316 -0.87 16.91 18.59
CA PHE A 316 -1.99 16.69 19.47
C PHE A 316 -1.47 16.20 20.82
N GLU A 317 -1.75 16.95 21.88
CA GLU A 317 -1.70 16.40 23.24
C GLU A 317 -3.06 15.85 23.60
N HIS A 318 -3.16 14.60 24.05
CA HIS A 318 -4.44 14.05 24.48
C HIS A 318 -4.33 13.20 25.73
N SER A 319 -5.45 13.10 26.45
CA SER A 319 -5.59 12.34 27.68
C SER A 319 -6.91 11.58 27.64
N TYR A 320 -6.83 10.24 27.57
CA TYR A 320 -7.99 9.36 27.58
C TYR A 320 -8.75 9.44 28.91
N SER A 321 -8.02 9.36 30.02
CA SER A 321 -8.62 9.38 31.36
C SER A 321 -9.39 10.66 31.69
N GLN A 322 -8.99 11.78 31.10
CA GLN A 322 -9.68 13.05 31.26
C GLN A 322 -10.62 13.39 30.09
N ASN A 323 -10.64 12.56 29.05
CA ASN A 323 -11.28 12.86 27.77
C ASN A 323 -10.93 14.28 27.30
N ARG A 324 -9.66 14.59 27.07
CA ARG A 324 -9.21 15.93 26.60
C ARG A 324 -8.22 15.81 25.46
N ILE A 325 -8.28 16.77 24.54
CA ILE A 325 -7.29 16.94 23.48
C ILE A 325 -6.97 18.43 23.28
N ASN A 326 -5.69 18.72 23.08
CA ASN A 326 -5.14 20.03 22.81
C ASN A 326 -4.33 19.97 21.51
N LEU A 327 -4.32 21.06 20.74
CA LEU A 327 -3.37 21.26 19.65
C LEU A 327 -2.21 22.10 20.17
N LEU A 328 -0.99 21.61 20.01
CA LEU A 328 0.24 22.26 20.39
C LEU A 328 1.04 22.63 19.14
N GLN A 329 1.81 23.72 19.24
CA GLN A 329 2.86 24.08 18.30
C GLN A 329 4.21 23.92 19.00
N TYR A 330 5.14 23.24 18.36
CA TYR A 330 6.54 23.20 18.76
C TYR A 330 7.31 24.29 18.02
N ARG A 331 7.96 25.19 18.78
CA ARG A 331 8.78 26.28 18.23
C ARG A 331 9.89 26.64 19.21
N GLU A 332 11.12 26.76 18.70
CA GLU A 332 12.28 27.31 19.45
C GLU A 332 12.49 26.62 20.83
N GLY A 333 12.28 25.30 20.91
CA GLY A 333 12.47 24.52 22.15
C GLY A 333 11.31 24.63 23.14
N GLN A 334 10.15 25.16 22.73
CA GLN A 334 8.97 25.28 23.57
C GLN A 334 7.72 24.71 22.90
N LEU A 335 6.83 24.14 23.71
CA LEU A 335 5.47 23.75 23.31
C LEU A 335 4.49 24.85 23.71
N LEU A 336 3.75 25.36 22.74
CA LEU A 336 2.70 26.36 22.94
C LEU A 336 1.34 25.75 22.60
N THR A 337 0.37 25.81 23.52
CA THR A 337 -1.00 25.37 23.26
C THR A 337 -1.73 26.39 22.39
N LEU A 338 -2.19 25.95 21.22
CA LEU A 338 -2.96 26.75 20.27
C LEU A 338 -4.47 26.54 20.42
N LEU A 339 -4.88 25.30 20.69
CA LEU A 339 -6.27 24.94 20.92
C LEU A 339 -6.32 24.04 22.15
N SER A 340 -7.24 24.32 23.08
CA SER A 340 -7.33 23.61 24.35
C SER A 340 -8.68 22.93 24.52
N ASP A 341 -8.67 21.68 24.96
CA ASP A 341 -9.83 20.86 25.33
C ASP A 341 -10.97 20.88 24.27
N PHE A 342 -10.59 20.78 23.00
CA PHE A 342 -11.57 20.62 21.93
C PHE A 342 -12.05 19.16 21.88
N LYS A 343 -13.06 18.88 21.06
CA LYS A 343 -13.57 17.54 20.80
C LYS A 343 -13.58 17.29 19.30
N PHE A 344 -13.08 16.12 18.89
CA PHE A 344 -13.34 15.62 17.55
C PHE A 344 -14.84 15.32 17.39
N GLN A 345 -15.24 15.07 16.15
CA GLN A 345 -16.63 14.84 15.78
C GLN A 345 -17.37 13.80 16.67
N ASN A 346 -16.75 12.65 16.98
CA ASN A 346 -17.38 11.54 17.70
C ASN A 346 -17.10 11.52 19.22
N ASP A 347 -16.80 12.66 19.85
CA ASP A 347 -16.25 12.74 21.23
C ASP A 347 -15.02 11.82 21.43
N GLU A 348 -14.39 11.41 20.33
CA GLU A 348 -13.17 10.62 20.29
C GLU A 348 -11.98 11.49 20.72
N VAL A 349 -10.97 10.86 21.33
CA VAL A 349 -9.73 11.53 21.73
C VAL A 349 -8.50 11.04 20.99
N HIS A 350 -8.68 10.06 20.10
CA HIS A 350 -7.64 9.50 19.26
C HIS A 350 -7.55 10.31 17.95
N PRO A 351 -6.47 11.07 17.72
CA PRO A 351 -6.26 11.74 16.44
C PRO A 351 -6.03 10.68 15.36
N SER A 352 -6.85 10.68 14.32
CA SER A 352 -6.75 9.75 13.19
C SER A 352 -6.73 10.51 11.88
N TRP A 353 -5.62 10.36 11.15
CA TRP A 353 -5.40 11.03 9.87
C TRP A 353 -6.41 10.52 8.84
N ASN A 354 -6.95 11.43 8.02
CA ASN A 354 -8.01 11.16 7.05
C ASN A 354 -9.33 10.69 7.67
N VAL A 355 -9.52 10.92 8.98
CA VAL A 355 -10.77 10.62 9.68
C VAL A 355 -11.26 11.86 10.45
N ASN A 356 -10.47 12.34 11.43
CA ASN A 356 -10.85 13.49 12.26
C ASN A 356 -9.85 14.66 12.18
N TYR A 357 -8.73 14.46 11.50
CA TYR A 357 -7.89 15.54 11.01
C TYR A 357 -7.29 15.19 9.64
N PHE A 358 -6.93 16.23 8.90
CA PHE A 358 -6.49 16.15 7.52
C PHE A 358 -5.32 17.11 7.31
N ILE A 359 -4.40 16.75 6.43
CA ILE A 359 -3.25 17.58 6.06
C ILE A 359 -3.25 17.68 4.54
N ALA A 360 -3.23 18.91 4.02
CA ALA A 360 -3.15 19.18 2.59
C ALA A 360 -2.60 20.59 2.35
N GLU A 361 -1.77 20.75 1.32
CA GLU A 361 -1.23 22.04 0.87
C GLU A 361 -0.66 22.93 2.00
N GLY A 362 0.11 22.32 2.91
CA GLY A 362 0.70 23.04 4.05
C GLY A 362 -0.33 23.58 5.05
N SER A 363 -1.50 22.94 5.15
CA SER A 363 -2.56 23.26 6.11
C SER A 363 -3.00 22.00 6.86
N ILE A 364 -3.44 22.18 8.10
CA ILE A 364 -4.03 21.13 8.93
C ILE A 364 -5.49 21.51 9.20
N LEU A 365 -6.41 20.63 8.83
CA LEU A 365 -7.83 20.77 9.15
C LEU A 365 -8.22 19.75 10.22
N ILE A 366 -8.88 20.22 11.27
CA ILE A 366 -9.33 19.40 12.41
C ILE A 366 -10.86 19.43 12.45
N ALA A 367 -11.49 18.27 12.27
CA ALA A 367 -12.94 18.12 12.31
C ALA A 367 -13.43 18.00 13.77
N GLY A 368 -14.07 19.04 14.28
CA GLY A 368 -14.68 19.07 15.59
C GLY A 368 -16.14 18.60 15.58
N LYS A 369 -16.81 18.69 16.73
CA LYS A 369 -18.21 18.26 16.90
C LYS A 369 -19.23 19.10 16.12
N ASP A 370 -19.06 20.42 16.13
CA ASP A 370 -19.97 21.43 15.59
C ASP A 370 -19.24 22.53 14.80
N GLN A 371 -17.95 22.31 14.55
CA GLN A 371 -17.06 23.23 13.86
C GLN A 371 -15.82 22.48 13.39
N TYR A 372 -15.10 23.05 12.45
CA TYR A 372 -13.74 22.63 12.15
C TYR A 372 -12.76 23.75 12.48
N TYR A 373 -11.51 23.37 12.69
CA TYR A 373 -10.39 24.28 12.86
C TYR A 373 -9.46 24.14 11.66
N LEU A 374 -9.16 25.25 11.01
CA LEU A 374 -8.17 25.34 9.94
C LEU A 374 -6.93 26.02 10.49
N LEU A 375 -5.80 25.33 10.43
CA LEU A 375 -4.49 25.86 10.73
C LEU A 375 -3.70 25.95 9.43
N ASP A 376 -3.32 27.16 9.03
CA ASP A 376 -2.53 27.43 7.84
C ASP A 376 -1.38 28.41 8.16
N GLN A 377 -0.75 28.99 7.13
CA GLN A 377 0.31 30.00 7.30
C GLN A 377 -0.16 31.30 7.98
N LYS A 378 -1.46 31.62 7.91
CA LYS A 378 -2.07 32.81 8.52
C LYS A 378 -2.39 32.57 9.99
N GLY A 379 -2.55 31.32 10.41
CA GLY A 379 -2.75 30.92 11.79
C GLY A 379 -3.94 29.96 11.96
N LEU A 380 -4.43 29.84 13.19
CA LEU A 380 -5.59 29.02 13.51
C LEU A 380 -6.87 29.84 13.37
N ASN A 381 -7.80 29.38 12.53
CA ASN A 381 -9.16 29.87 12.41
C ASN A 381 -10.15 28.72 12.61
N SER A 382 -11.43 29.04 12.85
CA SER A 382 -12.48 28.04 13.02
C SER A 382 -13.79 28.49 12.40
N HIS A 383 -14.56 27.54 11.89
CA HIS A 383 -15.87 27.77 11.27
C HIS A 383 -16.86 26.69 11.70
N THR A 384 -18.10 27.08 11.94
CA THR A 384 -19.15 26.19 12.44
C THR A 384 -19.84 25.44 11.31
N TYR A 385 -20.25 24.20 11.58
CA TYR A 385 -21.19 23.43 10.77
C TYR A 385 -22.23 22.76 11.69
N PRO A 386 -23.33 22.18 11.17
CA PRO A 386 -24.29 21.47 11.99
C PRO A 386 -23.66 20.35 12.84
N GLU A 387 -24.15 20.16 14.05
CA GLU A 387 -23.73 19.03 14.89
C GLU A 387 -24.05 17.70 14.18
N GLY A 388 -23.08 16.78 14.18
CA GLY A 388 -23.20 15.48 13.50
C GLY A 388 -22.69 15.48 12.05
N THR A 389 -22.28 16.62 11.49
CA THR A 389 -21.63 16.70 10.18
C THR A 389 -20.28 15.97 10.18
N GLN A 390 -20.13 15.01 9.27
CA GLN A 390 -18.90 14.27 9.01
C GLN A 390 -18.03 14.99 7.99
N VAL A 391 -16.74 15.11 8.27
CA VAL A 391 -15.76 15.58 7.28
C VAL A 391 -15.13 14.36 6.61
N LEU A 392 -15.24 14.29 5.28
CA LEU A 392 -14.79 13.14 4.50
C LEU A 392 -13.43 13.37 3.84
N GLY A 393 -13.09 14.63 3.59
CA GLY A 393 -11.81 15.00 2.99
C GLY A 393 -11.57 16.49 2.99
N PHE A 394 -10.32 16.85 2.75
CA PHE A 394 -9.83 18.22 2.67
C PHE A 394 -8.68 18.25 1.65
N ASP A 395 -8.72 19.18 0.71
CA ASP A 395 -7.73 19.30 -0.37
C ASP A 395 -6.75 20.48 -0.18
N GLY A 396 -6.84 21.18 0.96
CA GLY A 396 -6.06 22.39 1.24
C GLY A 396 -6.88 23.68 1.10
N ILE A 397 -7.95 23.65 0.31
CA ILE A 397 -8.76 24.82 -0.03
C ILE A 397 -10.23 24.61 0.34
N SER A 398 -10.78 23.46 0.02
CA SER A 398 -12.15 23.05 0.36
C SER A 398 -12.16 21.73 1.13
N LEU A 399 -13.21 21.55 1.93
CA LEU A 399 -13.50 20.30 2.61
C LEU A 399 -14.83 19.73 2.12
N LEU A 400 -14.87 18.41 2.00
CA LEU A 400 -16.08 17.66 1.72
C LEU A 400 -16.69 17.20 3.03
N THR A 401 -17.99 17.43 3.19
CA THR A 401 -18.73 17.01 4.37
C THR A 401 -20.01 16.26 4.00
N GLN A 402 -20.49 15.42 4.92
CA GLN A 402 -21.83 14.84 4.84
C GLN A 402 -22.58 14.97 6.16
N GLN A 403 -23.86 15.28 6.08
CA GLN A 403 -24.79 15.28 7.21
C GLN A 403 -25.86 14.22 7.01
N LEU A 404 -25.96 13.28 7.96
CA LEU A 404 -26.90 12.18 7.89
C LEU A 404 -28.19 12.55 8.62
N ASN A 405 -29.26 12.85 7.87
CA ASN A 405 -30.59 13.07 8.44
C ASN A 405 -31.56 11.92 8.09
N PRO A 406 -32.67 11.78 8.86
CA PRO A 406 -33.66 10.72 8.60
C PRO A 406 -34.38 10.81 7.24
N GLU A 407 -34.48 12.01 6.67
CA GLU A 407 -35.16 12.23 5.37
C GLU A 407 -34.16 12.28 4.21
N ASP A 408 -33.13 13.10 4.36
CA ASP A 408 -32.13 13.35 3.32
C ASP A 408 -30.70 13.38 3.90
N ILE A 409 -29.73 12.97 3.09
CA ILE A 409 -28.31 13.21 3.35
C ILE A 409 -27.88 14.45 2.58
N ILE A 410 -27.21 15.35 3.28
CA ILE A 410 -26.66 16.56 2.68
C ILE A 410 -25.17 16.38 2.50
N ILE A 411 -24.68 16.54 1.28
CA ILE A 411 -23.26 16.49 0.94
C ILE A 411 -22.86 17.90 0.53
N ASP A 412 -21.95 18.51 1.29
CA ASP A 412 -21.51 19.88 1.07
C ASP A 412 -20.01 19.94 0.77
N CYS A 413 -19.66 20.72 -0.24
CA CYS A 413 -18.32 21.23 -0.43
C CYS A 413 -18.24 22.62 0.20
N ILE A 414 -17.33 22.81 1.14
CA ILE A 414 -17.20 24.04 1.92
C ILE A 414 -15.82 24.64 1.66
N GLN A 415 -15.75 25.95 1.40
CA GLN A 415 -14.50 26.70 1.38
C GLN A 415 -13.91 26.73 2.79
N ALA A 416 -12.78 26.08 3.02
CA ALA A 416 -12.21 25.91 4.36
C ALA A 416 -11.78 27.24 5.01
N ALA A 417 -11.42 28.24 4.20
CA ALA A 417 -10.88 29.50 4.70
C ALA A 417 -11.94 30.46 5.29
N ASP A 418 -13.21 30.32 4.89
CA ASP A 418 -14.29 31.21 5.34
C ASP A 418 -15.58 30.49 5.77
N GLY A 419 -15.68 29.17 5.54
CA GLY A 419 -16.86 28.36 5.86
C GLY A 419 -18.02 28.53 4.90
N SER A 420 -17.86 29.19 3.75
CA SER A 420 -18.92 29.32 2.75
C SER A 420 -19.14 28.00 2.00
N THR A 421 -20.41 27.62 1.81
CA THR A 421 -20.77 26.47 0.98
C THR A 421 -20.54 26.80 -0.49
N LEU A 422 -19.70 26.01 -1.15
CA LEU A 422 -19.38 26.12 -2.57
C LEU A 422 -20.38 25.32 -3.41
N ASP A 423 -20.69 24.10 -2.99
CA ASP A 423 -21.61 23.16 -3.64
C ASP A 423 -22.39 22.38 -2.56
N SER A 424 -23.64 22.02 -2.85
CA SER A 424 -24.50 21.27 -1.93
C SER A 424 -25.40 20.33 -2.71
N TYR A 425 -25.44 19.06 -2.29
CA TYR A 425 -26.27 18.02 -2.88
C TYR A 425 -27.12 17.37 -1.80
N SER A 426 -28.42 17.20 -2.07
CA SER A 426 -29.34 16.47 -1.20
C SER A 426 -29.69 15.12 -1.82
N VAL A 427 -29.43 14.04 -1.08
CA VAL A 427 -29.71 12.67 -1.49
C VAL A 427 -30.78 12.10 -0.59
N LYS A 428 -31.90 11.68 -1.18
CA LYS A 428 -33.00 11.09 -0.41
C LYS A 428 -32.60 9.74 0.17
N GLN A 429 -33.13 9.46 1.36
CA GLN A 429 -33.03 8.15 1.96
C GLN A 429 -33.88 7.12 1.21
N ASP A 430 -33.32 5.93 1.01
CA ASP A 430 -34.02 4.83 0.35
C ASP A 430 -34.95 4.09 1.31
N THR A 431 -34.58 3.96 2.58
CA THR A 431 -35.38 3.26 3.59
C THR A 431 -35.34 3.96 4.95
N ALA A 432 -36.47 3.96 5.66
CA ALA A 432 -36.61 4.66 6.94
C ALA A 432 -35.88 3.99 8.13
N GLN A 433 -35.46 2.72 8.00
CA GLN A 433 -34.88 1.94 9.08
C GLN A 433 -33.34 1.92 9.03
N GLU A 434 -32.76 2.35 7.92
CA GLU A 434 -31.36 2.16 7.57
C GLU A 434 -30.79 3.41 6.87
N TYR A 435 -31.03 4.58 7.45
CA TYR A 435 -30.71 5.87 6.82
C TYR A 435 -29.19 6.15 6.71
N PHE A 436 -28.34 5.53 7.53
CA PHE A 436 -26.89 5.69 7.39
C PHE A 436 -26.33 5.11 6.10
N TYR A 437 -27.06 4.21 5.46
CA TYR A 437 -26.59 3.48 4.29
C TYR A 437 -26.73 4.25 2.99
N ARG A 438 -27.24 5.49 2.92
CA ARG A 438 -27.16 6.32 1.69
C ARG A 438 -25.99 7.30 1.75
N SER A 439 -24.92 6.96 2.46
CA SER A 439 -23.77 7.84 2.73
C SER A 439 -22.64 7.64 1.73
N LEU A 440 -21.64 8.52 1.80
CA LEU A 440 -20.33 8.34 1.18
C LEU A 440 -19.42 7.68 2.20
N ASP A 441 -18.78 6.58 1.81
CA ASP A 441 -17.99 5.73 2.71
C ASP A 441 -16.56 5.54 2.24
N TYR A 442 -16.31 5.71 0.93
CA TYR A 442 -15.04 5.40 0.30
C TYR A 442 -14.47 6.63 -0.39
N SER A 443 -13.15 6.68 -0.46
CA SER A 443 -12.46 7.71 -1.23
C SER A 443 -11.25 7.16 -1.97
N GLN A 444 -10.99 7.69 -3.17
CA GLN A 444 -9.89 7.28 -4.04
C GLN A 444 -9.25 8.52 -4.66
N ALA A 445 -7.92 8.63 -4.55
CA ALA A 445 -7.18 9.70 -5.23
C ALA A 445 -7.12 9.43 -6.74
N THR A 446 -7.20 10.50 -7.53
CA THR A 446 -7.10 10.48 -8.99
C THR A 446 -6.22 11.64 -9.47
N TYR A 447 -5.84 11.64 -10.75
CA TYR A 447 -5.07 12.74 -11.33
C TYR A 447 -5.82 14.08 -11.30
N ASN A 448 -7.15 14.07 -11.41
CA ASN A 448 -7.98 15.28 -11.50
C ASN A 448 -8.59 15.71 -10.15
N GLY A 449 -8.25 15.04 -9.05
CA GLY A 449 -8.89 15.28 -7.75
C GLY A 449 -9.12 14.01 -6.94
N LYS A 450 -10.07 14.06 -6.02
CA LYS A 450 -10.39 12.92 -5.13
C LYS A 450 -11.84 12.49 -5.34
N LEU A 451 -12.02 11.21 -5.67
CA LEU A 451 -13.34 10.59 -5.76
C LEU A 451 -13.83 10.22 -4.37
N PHE A 452 -15.13 10.38 -4.17
CA PHE A 452 -15.86 9.91 -3.01
C PHE A 452 -17.08 9.16 -3.49
N TYR A 453 -17.26 7.95 -2.96
CA TYR A 453 -18.36 7.11 -3.38
C TYR A 453 -18.94 6.29 -2.24
N GLY A 454 -20.16 5.87 -2.49
CA GLY A 454 -20.96 5.06 -1.61
C GLY A 454 -22.37 5.03 -2.15
N GLU A 455 -23.31 4.64 -1.30
CA GLU A 455 -24.71 4.62 -1.69
C GLU A 455 -25.32 6.00 -1.96
N ALA A 456 -24.65 7.09 -1.54
CA ALA A 456 -25.07 8.44 -1.89
C ALA A 456 -24.82 8.83 -3.36
N GLY A 457 -24.02 8.06 -4.08
CA GLY A 457 -23.54 8.40 -5.42
C GLY A 457 -22.03 8.30 -5.59
N LEU A 458 -21.56 8.85 -6.70
CA LEU A 458 -20.14 9.07 -7.01
C LEU A 458 -19.91 10.57 -7.22
N TYR A 459 -18.96 11.12 -6.49
CA TYR A 459 -18.62 12.54 -6.51
C TYR A 459 -17.12 12.73 -6.71
N LEU A 460 -16.73 13.77 -7.43
CA LEU A 460 -15.35 14.19 -7.63
C LEU A 460 -15.15 15.55 -6.98
N LEU A 461 -14.26 15.62 -5.98
CA LEU A 461 -13.69 16.88 -5.53
C LEU A 461 -12.54 17.23 -6.49
N GLU A 462 -12.77 18.19 -7.38
CA GLU A 462 -11.84 18.52 -8.46
C GLU A 462 -10.62 19.31 -7.93
N ALA A 463 -9.41 18.88 -8.30
CA ALA A 463 -8.17 19.49 -7.82
C ALA A 463 -7.94 20.91 -8.35
N GLU A 464 -8.40 21.23 -9.57
CA GLU A 464 -8.18 22.55 -10.19
C GLU A 464 -9.19 23.59 -9.71
N SER A 465 -10.46 23.18 -9.58
CA SER A 465 -11.57 24.09 -9.26
C SER A 465 -11.85 24.15 -7.76
N HIS A 466 -11.43 23.12 -7.00
CA HIS A 466 -11.78 22.88 -5.60
C HIS A 466 -13.30 22.76 -5.37
N ARG A 467 -14.05 22.47 -6.44
CA ARG A 467 -15.51 22.29 -6.44
C ARG A 467 -15.86 20.82 -6.43
N LEU A 468 -17.05 20.53 -5.94
CA LEU A 468 -17.58 19.17 -5.94
C LEU A 468 -18.48 18.98 -7.15
N LYS A 469 -18.18 17.97 -7.96
CA LYS A 469 -19.00 17.52 -9.07
C LYS A 469 -19.67 16.19 -8.70
N GLN A 470 -21.00 16.15 -8.71
CA GLN A 470 -21.72 14.87 -8.73
C GLN A 470 -21.56 14.24 -10.12
N ILE A 471 -20.93 13.08 -10.18
CA ILE A 471 -20.76 12.29 -11.41
C ILE A 471 -22.04 11.49 -11.66
N THR A 472 -22.55 10.82 -10.63
CA THR A 472 -23.84 10.12 -10.67
C THR A 472 -24.48 10.09 -9.28
N ALA A 473 -25.81 10.07 -9.27
CA ALA A 473 -26.61 9.87 -8.06
C ALA A 473 -26.94 8.40 -7.78
N LEU A 474 -26.53 7.48 -8.66
CA LEU A 474 -26.70 6.04 -8.47
C LEU A 474 -25.81 5.56 -7.33
N PRO A 475 -26.32 4.70 -6.42
CA PRO A 475 -25.48 4.03 -5.43
C PRO A 475 -24.23 3.46 -6.06
N THR A 476 -23.06 3.84 -5.57
CA THR A 476 -21.78 3.36 -6.11
C THR A 476 -21.13 2.54 -5.01
N LEU A 477 -21.19 1.22 -5.15
CA LEU A 477 -20.69 0.26 -4.16
C LEU A 477 -19.23 -0.10 -4.36
N ASP A 478 -18.80 -0.09 -5.63
CA ASP A 478 -17.43 -0.30 -6.06
C ASP A 478 -17.21 0.40 -7.40
N LEU A 479 -15.95 0.64 -7.75
CA LEU A 479 -15.54 1.42 -8.92
C LEU A 479 -14.33 0.78 -9.60
N THR A 480 -14.35 0.74 -10.93
CA THR A 480 -13.20 0.34 -11.75
C THR A 480 -13.15 1.14 -13.06
N THR A 481 -12.11 0.92 -13.87
CA THR A 481 -11.94 1.50 -15.20
C THR A 481 -11.38 0.45 -16.16
N LEU A 482 -11.55 0.64 -17.48
CA LEU A 482 -10.87 -0.20 -18.46
C LEU A 482 -9.45 0.30 -18.72
N ARG A 483 -8.56 -0.61 -19.14
CA ARG A 483 -7.19 -0.23 -19.52
C ARG A 483 -7.21 0.77 -20.68
N ASN A 484 -6.62 1.94 -20.47
CA ASN A 484 -6.59 3.08 -21.40
C ASN A 484 -7.96 3.76 -21.64
N ASP A 485 -8.95 3.52 -20.78
CA ASP A 485 -10.21 4.27 -20.78
C ASP A 485 -10.41 4.91 -19.42
N GLN A 486 -10.64 6.22 -19.40
CA GLN A 486 -10.81 6.98 -18.15
C GLN A 486 -12.26 7.05 -17.68
N ARG A 487 -13.20 6.45 -18.43
CA ARG A 487 -14.59 6.31 -18.02
C ARG A 487 -14.71 5.42 -16.80
N TYR A 488 -15.54 5.85 -15.85
CA TYR A 488 -15.82 5.13 -14.62
C TYR A 488 -16.81 3.99 -14.87
N ILE A 489 -16.54 2.82 -14.31
CA ILE A 489 -17.47 1.70 -14.27
C ILE A 489 -17.82 1.44 -12.82
N ILE A 490 -19.10 1.57 -12.49
CA ILE A 490 -19.60 1.43 -11.12
C ILE A 490 -20.37 0.13 -10.94
N LEU A 491 -20.26 -0.42 -9.75
CA LEU A 491 -21.17 -1.43 -9.23
C LEU A 491 -22.30 -0.72 -8.50
N THR A 492 -23.54 -1.01 -8.88
CA THR A 492 -24.73 -0.32 -8.38
C THR A 492 -25.92 -1.28 -8.18
N HIS A 493 -27.02 -0.75 -7.68
CA HIS A 493 -28.32 -1.41 -7.56
C HIS A 493 -29.43 -0.35 -7.66
N ASP A 494 -30.66 -0.79 -7.93
CA ASP A 494 -31.81 0.12 -7.90
C ASP A 494 -32.09 0.61 -6.47
N PRO A 495 -32.50 1.88 -6.28
CA PRO A 495 -32.92 2.39 -4.98
C PRO A 495 -33.92 1.47 -4.27
N GLY A 496 -33.64 1.12 -3.01
CA GLY A 496 -34.45 0.20 -2.21
C GLY A 496 -34.31 -1.30 -2.52
N GLN A 497 -33.52 -1.70 -3.53
CA GLN A 497 -33.21 -3.11 -3.88
C GLN A 497 -31.84 -3.55 -3.35
N ARG A 498 -31.53 -3.22 -2.09
CA ARG A 498 -30.22 -3.54 -1.50
C ARG A 498 -29.99 -5.03 -1.41
N LEU A 499 -28.81 -5.46 -1.84
CA LEU A 499 -28.40 -6.86 -1.76
C LEU A 499 -27.37 -7.06 -0.64
N PRO A 500 -27.55 -8.06 0.24
CA PRO A 500 -26.56 -8.39 1.24
C PRO A 500 -25.33 -9.01 0.57
N GLY A 501 -24.30 -8.20 0.34
CA GLY A 501 -23.01 -8.64 -0.21
C GLY A 501 -21.97 -9.00 0.86
N PHE A 502 -20.81 -9.46 0.39
CA PHE A 502 -19.60 -9.51 1.22
C PHE A 502 -19.35 -8.10 1.81
N ASN A 503 -19.09 -8.02 3.12
CA ASN A 503 -19.01 -6.74 3.86
C ASN A 503 -20.27 -5.86 3.84
N ARG A 504 -21.46 -6.44 3.59
CA ARG A 504 -22.79 -5.77 3.58
C ARG A 504 -23.09 -4.88 2.36
N ASN A 505 -22.22 -4.83 1.34
CA ASN A 505 -22.39 -3.97 0.16
C ASN A 505 -22.43 -4.79 -1.13
N GLY A 506 -23.58 -5.39 -1.48
CA GLY A 506 -23.75 -6.16 -2.71
C GLY A 506 -24.54 -5.39 -3.76
N GLY A 507 -24.12 -5.50 -5.02
CA GLY A 507 -24.85 -4.94 -6.16
C GLY A 507 -25.26 -6.00 -7.18
N ASP A 508 -26.09 -5.60 -8.13
CA ASP A 508 -26.57 -6.42 -9.25
C ASP A 508 -26.56 -5.70 -10.59
N GLN A 509 -26.00 -4.49 -10.64
CA GLN A 509 -25.90 -3.73 -11.87
C GLN A 509 -24.50 -3.20 -12.07
N ILE A 510 -24.05 -3.18 -13.33
CA ILE A 510 -22.79 -2.58 -13.74
C ILE A 510 -23.10 -1.48 -14.74
N VAL A 511 -22.70 -0.26 -14.43
CA VAL A 511 -22.96 0.94 -15.25
C VAL A 511 -21.63 1.59 -15.61
N ILE A 512 -21.47 1.99 -16.86
CA ILE A 512 -20.36 2.85 -17.28
C ILE A 512 -20.85 4.31 -17.36
N ILE A 513 -20.05 5.21 -16.81
CA ILE A 513 -20.25 6.66 -16.93
C ILE A 513 -19.48 7.14 -18.15
N GLU A 514 -20.21 7.66 -19.13
CA GLU A 514 -19.67 8.18 -20.37
C GLU A 514 -18.94 9.51 -20.16
N TYR A 515 -18.14 9.94 -21.14
CA TYR A 515 -17.36 11.19 -21.04
C TYR A 515 -18.22 12.45 -20.90
N ASP A 516 -19.50 12.38 -21.28
CA ASP A 516 -20.49 13.44 -21.10
C ASP A 516 -21.30 13.29 -19.80
N ASP A 517 -20.82 12.44 -18.87
CA ASP A 517 -21.44 12.05 -17.62
C ASP A 517 -22.77 11.27 -17.77
N SER A 518 -23.13 10.84 -18.99
CA SER A 518 -24.31 9.98 -19.17
C SER A 518 -24.06 8.55 -18.70
N GLU A 519 -25.08 7.94 -18.12
CA GLU A 519 -25.03 6.57 -17.63
C GLU A 519 -25.42 5.59 -18.73
N ARG A 520 -24.59 4.58 -18.98
CA ARG A 520 -24.92 3.45 -19.84
C ARG A 520 -24.81 2.14 -19.06
N VAL A 521 -25.90 1.39 -19.02
CA VAL A 521 -25.93 0.11 -18.34
C VAL A 521 -25.16 -0.93 -19.16
N LEU A 522 -24.16 -1.56 -18.55
CA LEU A 522 -23.40 -2.67 -19.13
C LEU A 522 -23.99 -4.02 -18.73
N LEU A 523 -24.54 -4.11 -17.52
CA LEU A 523 -25.29 -5.26 -17.00
C LEU A 523 -26.43 -4.75 -16.14
N ASP A 524 -27.66 -5.06 -16.52
CA ASP A 524 -28.84 -4.91 -15.69
C ASP A 524 -29.21 -6.25 -15.02
N ASN A 525 -30.12 -6.20 -14.06
CA ASN A 525 -30.68 -7.40 -13.44
C ASN A 525 -31.99 -7.83 -14.13
N ASN A 526 -32.06 -7.75 -15.47
CA ASN A 526 -33.25 -8.08 -16.25
C ASN A 526 -32.91 -8.85 -17.56
N PRO A 527 -33.12 -10.18 -17.62
CA PRO A 527 -33.76 -11.02 -16.59
C PRO A 527 -32.86 -11.23 -15.38
N ALA A 528 -33.44 -11.47 -14.20
CA ALA A 528 -32.64 -11.56 -12.99
C ALA A 528 -31.50 -12.61 -13.08
N HIS A 529 -30.25 -12.17 -13.03
CA HIS A 529 -29.09 -13.06 -13.15
C HIS A 529 -28.75 -13.75 -11.82
N GLY A 530 -29.25 -13.24 -10.69
CA GLY A 530 -29.12 -13.87 -9.37
C GLY A 530 -27.69 -13.86 -8.81
N ILE A 531 -26.82 -12.98 -9.32
CA ILE A 531 -25.46 -12.79 -8.82
C ILE A 531 -25.51 -11.61 -7.85
N ALA A 532 -25.14 -11.83 -6.59
CA ALA A 532 -24.80 -10.74 -5.68
C ALA A 532 -23.33 -10.37 -5.91
N ILE A 533 -23.10 -9.35 -6.73
CA ILE A 533 -21.77 -8.90 -7.11
C ILE A 533 -21.14 -8.22 -5.88
N ALA A 534 -19.96 -8.68 -5.50
CA ALA A 534 -19.25 -8.25 -4.31
C ALA A 534 -18.17 -7.18 -4.60
N GLY A 535 -17.74 -7.05 -5.86
CA GLY A 535 -16.76 -6.06 -6.29
C GLY A 535 -16.12 -6.39 -7.63
N PHE A 536 -15.25 -5.50 -8.09
CA PHE A 536 -14.46 -5.65 -9.30
C PHE A 536 -13.10 -6.31 -9.04
N LEU A 537 -12.55 -6.94 -10.07
CA LEU A 537 -11.18 -7.46 -10.07
C LEU A 537 -10.26 -6.45 -10.77
N ASN A 538 -9.30 -5.88 -10.04
CA ASN A 538 -8.42 -4.82 -10.54
C ASN A 538 -7.18 -5.31 -11.32
N TYR A 539 -7.12 -6.58 -11.74
CA TYR A 539 -5.98 -7.15 -12.47
C TYR A 539 -6.30 -7.44 -13.95
N GLY A 540 -5.58 -6.78 -14.86
CA GLY A 540 -4.97 -7.46 -16.00
C GLY A 540 -5.76 -7.76 -17.29
N MET A 541 -7.00 -7.29 -17.49
CA MET A 541 -7.70 -7.51 -18.77
C MET A 541 -8.08 -6.21 -19.47
N GLY A 542 -7.41 -5.93 -20.58
CA GLY A 542 -7.36 -4.60 -21.18
C GLY A 542 -8.63 -4.06 -21.85
N SER A 543 -9.77 -4.76 -21.82
CA SER A 543 -11.00 -4.33 -22.51
C SER A 543 -12.30 -4.97 -21.99
N ALA A 544 -12.29 -5.67 -20.85
CA ALA A 544 -13.47 -6.34 -20.30
C ALA A 544 -13.61 -6.03 -18.80
N VAL A 545 -14.84 -6.09 -18.29
CA VAL A 545 -15.12 -5.84 -16.87
C VAL A 545 -15.09 -7.17 -16.14
N ALA A 546 -14.15 -7.34 -15.21
CA ALA A 546 -14.05 -8.52 -14.38
C ALA A 546 -14.60 -8.22 -12.98
N PHE A 547 -15.41 -9.12 -12.44
CA PHE A 547 -16.07 -8.95 -11.15
C PHE A 547 -16.22 -10.29 -10.45
N TYR A 548 -16.57 -10.27 -9.16
CA TYR A 548 -16.71 -11.49 -8.39
C TYR A 548 -17.97 -11.49 -7.52
N SER A 549 -18.43 -12.69 -7.16
CA SER A 549 -19.41 -12.92 -6.10
C SER A 549 -18.75 -13.66 -4.95
N ALA A 550 -19.19 -13.42 -3.72
CA ALA A 550 -18.68 -14.08 -2.54
C ALA A 550 -19.83 -14.45 -1.59
N ALA A 551 -19.96 -15.72 -1.28
CA ALA A 551 -20.99 -16.25 -0.40
C ALA A 551 -20.37 -16.89 0.86
N ASP A 552 -20.76 -16.41 2.04
CA ASP A 552 -20.29 -16.94 3.33
C ASP A 552 -20.73 -18.40 3.53
N VAL A 553 -19.78 -19.27 3.85
CA VAL A 553 -20.01 -20.69 4.19
C VAL A 553 -19.67 -20.99 5.66
N GLY A 554 -19.54 -19.94 6.48
CA GLY A 554 -19.31 -19.99 7.92
C GLY A 554 -17.84 -20.07 8.30
N MET A 555 -17.53 -19.52 9.49
CA MET A 555 -16.16 -19.37 10.01
C MET A 555 -15.25 -18.50 9.10
N GLN A 556 -15.80 -17.45 8.48
CA GLN A 556 -15.06 -16.54 7.60
C GLN A 556 -14.47 -17.21 6.35
N HIS A 557 -15.07 -18.32 5.91
CA HIS A 557 -14.76 -18.95 4.64
C HIS A 557 -15.81 -18.55 3.60
N PHE A 558 -15.40 -18.32 2.36
CA PHE A 558 -16.28 -17.82 1.31
C PHE A 558 -16.15 -18.62 0.03
N ASN A 559 -17.29 -19.00 -0.54
CA ASN A 559 -17.34 -19.48 -1.92
C ASN A 559 -17.26 -18.27 -2.85
N VAL A 560 -16.26 -18.25 -3.73
CA VAL A 560 -16.00 -17.13 -4.62
C VAL A 560 -16.07 -17.58 -6.07
N TYR A 561 -16.89 -16.90 -6.88
CA TYR A 561 -16.87 -17.03 -8.34
C TYR A 561 -16.28 -15.75 -8.93
N HIS A 562 -15.42 -15.89 -9.93
CA HIS A 562 -14.96 -14.79 -10.77
C HIS A 562 -15.65 -14.85 -12.12
N TYR A 563 -16.03 -13.68 -12.62
CA TYR A 563 -16.77 -13.51 -13.85
C TYR A 563 -16.11 -12.46 -14.74
N ILE A 564 -16.30 -12.60 -16.04
CA ILE A 564 -15.95 -11.62 -17.06
C ILE A 564 -17.23 -11.19 -17.77
N LEU A 565 -17.52 -9.89 -17.75
CA LEU A 565 -18.58 -9.28 -18.54
C LEU A 565 -18.04 -8.93 -19.92
N LEU A 566 -18.65 -9.50 -20.95
CA LEU A 566 -18.41 -9.15 -22.34
C LEU A 566 -19.60 -8.33 -22.84
N PRO A 567 -19.40 -7.03 -23.16
CA PRO A 567 -20.48 -6.18 -23.63
C PRO A 567 -20.96 -6.64 -25.02
N SER A 568 -22.26 -6.51 -25.28
CA SER A 568 -22.80 -6.77 -26.62
C SER A 568 -22.35 -5.66 -27.57
N PHE A 569 -21.32 -5.92 -28.38
CA PHE A 569 -20.81 -4.98 -29.38
C PHE A 569 -21.07 -5.51 -30.79
N ASP A 570 -21.87 -4.78 -31.57
CA ASP A 570 -22.09 -5.08 -32.97
C ASP A 570 -20.99 -4.42 -33.82
N GLN A 571 -20.06 -5.24 -34.31
CA GLN A 571 -18.96 -4.78 -35.16
C GLN A 571 -19.42 -4.20 -36.51
N ALA A 572 -20.62 -4.54 -37.00
CA ALA A 572 -21.12 -4.07 -38.29
C ALA A 572 -21.70 -2.65 -38.21
N THR A 573 -22.31 -2.29 -37.09
CA THR A 573 -22.85 -0.95 -36.83
C THR A 573 -21.91 -0.07 -36.01
N GLY A 574 -20.90 -0.66 -35.36
CA GLY A 574 -20.02 0.03 -34.43
C GLY A 574 -20.74 0.48 -33.16
N SER A 575 -21.89 -0.14 -32.84
CA SER A 575 -22.71 0.21 -31.68
C SER A 575 -22.77 -0.96 -30.70
N TYR A 576 -22.83 -0.62 -29.41
CA TYR A 576 -23.32 -1.58 -28.43
C TYR A 576 -24.82 -1.76 -28.69
N ASP A 577 -25.25 -2.94 -29.12
CA ASP A 577 -26.66 -3.17 -29.45
C ASP A 577 -27.48 -3.39 -28.16
N GLU A 578 -28.80 -3.30 -28.25
CA GLU A 578 -29.72 -3.57 -27.12
C GLU A 578 -29.80 -5.07 -26.75
N LYS A 579 -28.89 -5.94 -27.21
CA LYS A 579 -28.89 -7.35 -26.80
C LYS A 579 -28.26 -7.50 -25.42
N GLN A 580 -28.67 -8.59 -24.77
CA GLN A 580 -28.17 -9.00 -23.48
C GLN A 580 -26.63 -9.20 -23.52
N PRO A 581 -25.89 -8.68 -22.51
CA PRO A 581 -24.46 -8.91 -22.41
C PRO A 581 -24.16 -10.38 -22.11
N GLN A 582 -22.90 -10.79 -22.31
CA GLN A 582 -22.47 -12.14 -21.97
C GLN A 582 -21.70 -12.14 -20.66
N ILE A 583 -21.97 -13.12 -19.81
CA ILE A 583 -21.27 -13.35 -18.55
C ILE A 583 -20.54 -14.69 -18.65
N VAL A 584 -19.21 -14.63 -18.59
CA VAL A 584 -18.34 -15.80 -18.60
C VAL A 584 -17.87 -16.08 -17.20
N VAL A 585 -18.04 -17.32 -16.72
CA VAL A 585 -17.47 -17.79 -15.46
C VAL A 585 -16.00 -18.12 -15.69
N ASP A 586 -15.10 -17.33 -15.10
CA ASP A 586 -13.66 -17.46 -15.26
C ASP A 586 -13.06 -18.48 -14.29
N SER A 587 -13.44 -18.41 -13.01
CA SER A 587 -12.90 -19.30 -11.99
C SER A 587 -13.85 -19.44 -10.78
N TYR A 588 -13.64 -20.51 -10.00
CA TYR A 588 -14.34 -20.77 -8.75
C TYR A 588 -13.35 -21.20 -7.67
N THR A 589 -13.50 -20.64 -6.48
CA THR A 589 -12.78 -21.06 -5.27
C THR A 589 -13.78 -21.41 -4.18
N ALA A 590 -13.73 -22.64 -3.68
CA ALA A 590 -14.53 -23.03 -2.52
C ALA A 590 -13.96 -22.39 -1.25
N GLY A 591 -14.84 -21.95 -0.34
CA GLY A 591 -14.39 -21.44 0.95
C GLY A 591 -13.70 -22.50 1.81
N ARG A 592 -14.03 -23.78 1.56
CA ARG A 592 -13.46 -24.96 2.24
C ARG A 592 -13.01 -25.99 1.21
N PRO A 593 -11.90 -25.73 0.50
CA PRO A 593 -11.42 -26.62 -0.55
C PRO A 593 -11.06 -28.01 -0.02
N GLU A 594 -10.75 -28.15 1.28
CA GLU A 594 -10.48 -29.43 1.94
C GLU A 594 -11.71 -30.36 2.01
N MET A 595 -12.91 -29.83 1.84
CA MET A 595 -14.17 -30.59 1.84
C MET A 595 -14.59 -31.02 0.43
N GLU A 596 -13.88 -30.57 -0.60
CA GLU A 596 -14.24 -30.78 -2.00
C GLU A 596 -13.48 -31.96 -2.64
N SER A 597 -14.04 -32.48 -3.73
CA SER A 597 -13.37 -33.52 -4.52
C SER A 597 -12.29 -32.92 -5.43
N PRO A 598 -11.21 -33.64 -5.78
CA PRO A 598 -10.20 -33.13 -6.71
C PRO A 598 -10.82 -32.68 -8.05
N GLY A 599 -10.52 -31.46 -8.50
CA GLY A 599 -11.07 -30.87 -9.73
C GLY A 599 -12.51 -30.36 -9.60
N TYR A 600 -12.95 -30.06 -8.37
CA TYR A 600 -14.29 -29.51 -8.10
C TYR A 600 -14.57 -28.21 -8.86
N GLU A 601 -13.54 -27.39 -9.08
CA GLU A 601 -13.62 -26.06 -9.68
C GLU A 601 -14.35 -26.12 -11.02
N GLN A 602 -13.95 -27.03 -11.89
CA GLN A 602 -14.55 -27.19 -13.22
C GLN A 602 -16.04 -27.54 -13.14
N SER A 603 -16.45 -28.39 -12.19
CA SER A 603 -17.86 -28.78 -12.05
C SER A 603 -18.74 -27.62 -11.61
N TYR A 604 -18.26 -26.78 -10.70
CA TYR A 604 -18.98 -25.59 -10.24
C TYR A 604 -19.05 -24.52 -11.34
N MET A 605 -17.94 -24.28 -12.04
CA MET A 605 -17.91 -23.35 -13.17
C MET A 605 -18.87 -23.76 -14.28
N GLU A 606 -18.89 -25.03 -14.69
CA GLU A 606 -19.79 -25.53 -15.73
C GLU A 606 -21.27 -25.41 -15.33
N LYS A 607 -21.61 -25.68 -14.07
CA LYS A 607 -22.98 -25.53 -13.55
C LYS A 607 -23.42 -24.08 -13.55
N GLU A 608 -22.56 -23.17 -13.07
CA GLU A 608 -22.88 -21.75 -13.02
C GLU A 608 -22.98 -21.16 -14.44
N GLN A 609 -22.06 -21.51 -15.34
CA GLN A 609 -22.13 -21.10 -16.73
C GLN A 609 -23.41 -21.61 -17.41
N ALA A 610 -23.80 -22.88 -17.17
CA ALA A 610 -25.04 -23.43 -17.72
C ALA A 610 -26.29 -22.68 -17.20
N ARG A 611 -26.29 -22.27 -15.92
CA ARG A 611 -27.36 -21.46 -15.32
C ARG A 611 -27.46 -20.08 -16.00
N LEU A 612 -26.34 -19.39 -16.19
CA LEU A 612 -26.30 -18.09 -16.87
C LEU A 612 -26.72 -18.20 -18.33
N ASN A 613 -26.27 -19.24 -19.04
CA ASN A 613 -26.68 -19.51 -20.42
C ASN A 613 -28.20 -19.72 -20.53
N ALA A 614 -28.81 -20.44 -19.59
CA ALA A 614 -30.26 -20.66 -19.56
C ALA A 614 -31.07 -19.37 -19.32
N LEU A 615 -30.45 -18.34 -18.73
CA LEU A 615 -31.03 -17.02 -18.51
C LEU A 615 -30.80 -16.06 -19.70
N GLY A 616 -29.99 -16.45 -20.69
CA GLY A 616 -29.69 -15.64 -21.87
C GLY A 616 -28.37 -14.88 -21.81
N TYR A 617 -27.57 -15.04 -20.75
CA TYR A 617 -26.25 -14.40 -20.57
C TYR A 617 -25.08 -15.22 -21.17
N GLY A 618 -25.37 -16.17 -22.06
CA GLY A 618 -24.36 -17.03 -22.71
C GLY A 618 -24.04 -16.62 -24.15
N ASN A 619 -23.06 -17.28 -24.77
CA ASN A 619 -22.79 -17.13 -26.20
C ASN A 619 -24.04 -17.45 -27.03
N GLN A 620 -24.61 -16.44 -27.69
CA GLN A 620 -25.71 -16.58 -28.65
C GLN A 620 -25.21 -16.94 -30.04
#